data_AF-A0A401M2J0-F1
#
_entry.id   AF-A0A401M2J0-F1
#
_cell.length_a   1.000
_cell.length_b   1.000
_cell.length_c   1.000
_cell.angle_alpha   90.00
_cell.angle_beta   90.00
_cell.angle_gamma   90.00
#
_symmetry.space_group_name_H-M   'P 1'
#
loop_
_entity.id
_entity.type
_entity.pdbx_description
1 polymer ?
#
loop_
_entity_poly.entity_id
_entity_poly.type
_entity_poly.pdbx_seq_one_letter_code
_entity_poly.pdbx_strand_id
1 'polypeptide(L)'
;MARRGFLAGAAAVTGAALTGTAPAGTARAAGTRAGNGADTGPLALTHVTVIDGSGAPPAPGMTVVVEGGRITQLAPSARTRLRPGTRTVDLTGKYVIPGLIEAHTHSDGPQTVIPALYALAGVTTVREMWGKPVHHEWREKIRSGALLGPRWVVGSPIVDGAPSLWAADVGPTIEVRDAAGARRAVRRVKREGADFVKVYSRLSREAYFAIADEARRQGIPHLGHCPDTVRIAEASATGHRTIEHLHALLLATSRHEKEIRRRLAAVRIDPRDPSSLSRYHSWFQQVHPLEWRAVQGYDRDRADALFRSLAADGTAIVPTLSVHRWSCPTTFRPGSRSGSTCPPGRWRTGRTSWRP
;
A
#
# COMPACT_ATOMS: atom_id res chain seq x y z
N MET A 1 -31.80 28.05 11.70
CA MET A 1 -33.03 28.01 10.88
C MET A 1 -32.74 28.81 9.62
N ALA A 2 -32.91 28.40 8.36
CA ALA A 2 -33.41 27.19 7.73
C ALA A 2 -32.72 27.03 6.35
N ARG A 3 -32.69 25.79 5.84
CA ARG A 3 -32.28 25.39 4.49
C ARG A 3 -33.46 25.51 3.51
N ARG A 4 -33.13 25.47 2.20
CA ARG A 4 -33.92 25.14 0.98
C ARG A 4 -34.40 26.40 0.22
N GLY A 5 -34.19 26.59 -1.09
CA GLY A 5 -33.68 25.74 -2.18
C GLY A 5 -34.63 25.85 -3.39
N PHE A 6 -34.12 26.04 -4.63
CA PHE A 6 -34.71 25.63 -5.93
C PHE A 6 -33.80 26.13 -7.08
N LEU A 7 -33.17 25.25 -7.88
CA LEU A 7 -33.56 24.80 -9.26
C LEU A 7 -33.75 25.97 -10.25
N ALA A 8 -32.91 26.15 -11.27
CA ALA A 8 -32.69 25.36 -12.50
C ALA A 8 -33.21 26.17 -13.70
N GLY A 9 -32.39 26.28 -14.74
CA GLY A 9 -32.76 26.95 -15.99
C GLY A 9 -31.72 26.67 -17.06
N ALA A 10 -31.89 25.54 -17.76
CA ALA A 10 -31.23 25.28 -19.03
C ALA A 10 -32.13 25.81 -20.15
N ALA A 11 -31.57 26.62 -21.05
CA ALA A 11 -32.16 26.87 -22.37
C ALA A 11 -31.00 26.87 -23.39
N ALA A 12 -31.05 25.91 -24.29
CA ALA A 12 -30.22 25.84 -25.48
C ALA A 12 -31.08 26.20 -26.69
N VAL A 13 -30.65 27.14 -27.53
CA VAL A 13 -30.97 27.18 -28.97
C VAL A 13 -29.79 27.82 -29.74
N THR A 14 -29.16 26.97 -30.55
CA THR A 14 -28.45 27.15 -31.83
C THR A 14 -28.21 28.55 -32.44
N GLY A 15 -26.94 28.85 -32.71
CA GLY A 15 -26.36 28.81 -34.07
C GLY A 15 -26.51 30.03 -34.99
N ALA A 16 -25.41 30.79 -35.16
CA ALA A 16 -25.07 31.45 -36.43
C ALA A 16 -23.56 31.71 -36.50
N ALA A 17 -22.91 31.15 -37.51
CA ALA A 17 -21.51 31.40 -37.85
C ALA A 17 -21.42 32.68 -38.69
N LEU A 18 -20.58 33.64 -38.26
CA LEU A 18 -20.00 34.64 -39.15
C LEU A 18 -18.54 34.88 -38.77
N THR A 19 -17.74 34.83 -39.84
CA THR A 19 -16.30 34.94 -39.97
C THR A 19 -15.75 36.27 -39.45
N GLY A 20 -14.76 36.18 -38.57
CA GLY A 20 -13.92 37.32 -38.16
C GLY A 20 -12.49 36.84 -37.92
N THR A 21 -11.65 37.02 -38.92
CA THR A 21 -10.21 36.74 -38.89
C THR A 21 -9.51 37.75 -37.99
N ALA A 22 -9.02 37.30 -36.83
CA ALA A 22 -8.01 38.00 -36.05
C ALA A 22 -6.71 37.17 -36.10
N PRO A 23 -5.53 37.78 -36.29
CA PRO A 23 -4.28 37.03 -36.26
C PRO A 23 -4.00 36.68 -34.80
N ALA A 24 -4.34 35.45 -34.41
CA ALA A 24 -3.83 34.88 -33.17
C ALA A 24 -2.34 34.63 -33.39
N GLY A 25 -1.52 35.59 -32.95
CA GLY A 25 -0.07 35.49 -32.95
C GLY A 25 0.34 34.15 -32.36
N THR A 26 1.22 33.45 -33.06
CA THR A 26 1.88 32.25 -32.57
C THR A 26 2.70 32.60 -31.34
N ALA A 27 2.08 32.59 -30.17
CA ALA A 27 2.80 32.44 -28.93
C ALA A 27 3.41 31.03 -28.98
N ARG A 28 4.66 30.96 -29.48
CA ARG A 28 5.57 29.88 -29.13
C ARG A 28 5.58 29.87 -27.61
N ALA A 29 4.83 28.96 -27.00
CA ALA A 29 5.10 28.54 -25.65
C ALA A 29 6.54 28.02 -25.68
N ALA A 30 7.47 28.89 -25.29
CA ALA A 30 8.82 28.51 -24.98
C ALA A 30 8.67 27.41 -23.95
N GLY A 31 8.92 26.17 -24.39
CA GLY A 31 8.86 25.02 -23.51
C GLY A 31 9.76 25.33 -22.33
N THR A 32 9.16 25.48 -21.16
CA THR A 32 9.88 25.20 -19.93
C THR A 32 10.15 23.70 -19.99
N ARG A 33 11.28 23.34 -20.61
CA ARG A 33 12.00 22.14 -20.20
C ARG A 33 12.18 22.34 -18.69
N ALA A 34 11.32 21.71 -17.90
CA ALA A 34 11.67 21.33 -16.54
C ALA A 34 12.86 20.38 -16.71
N GLY A 35 14.04 21.00 -16.80
CA GLY A 35 15.28 20.33 -17.13
C GLY A 35 15.60 19.34 -16.02
N ASN A 36 16.02 18.15 -16.43
CA ASN A 36 16.90 17.29 -15.66
C ASN A 36 18.15 18.11 -15.26
N GLY A 37 18.10 18.73 -14.09
CA GLY A 37 19.14 19.60 -13.58
C GLY A 37 18.76 20.21 -12.24
N ALA A 38 18.21 19.41 -11.33
CA ALA A 38 18.22 19.81 -9.93
C ALA A 38 19.69 19.87 -9.50
N ASP A 39 20.15 21.09 -9.16
CA ASP A 39 21.41 21.44 -8.49
C ASP A 39 22.25 20.20 -8.13
N THR A 40 23.14 19.79 -9.04
CA THR A 40 23.97 18.59 -8.91
C THR A 40 25.20 18.81 -8.03
N GLY A 41 25.32 20.00 -7.44
CA GLY A 41 26.37 20.30 -6.47
C GLY A 41 26.23 19.42 -5.22
N PRO A 42 27.33 19.07 -4.54
CA PRO A 42 27.28 18.41 -3.24
C PRO A 42 26.41 19.20 -2.25
N LEU A 43 25.52 18.50 -1.56
CA LEU A 43 24.70 19.05 -0.46
C LEU A 43 25.18 18.47 0.86
N ALA A 44 25.50 19.33 1.83
CA ALA A 44 25.79 18.94 3.21
C ALA A 44 24.68 19.43 4.15
N LEU A 45 24.12 18.49 4.91
CA LEU A 45 23.21 18.75 6.02
C LEU A 45 24.01 18.66 7.32
N THR A 46 24.36 19.79 7.93
CA THR A 46 25.32 19.86 9.05
C THR A 46 24.64 20.02 10.41
N HIS A 47 25.33 19.62 11.48
CA HIS A 47 24.90 19.75 12.89
C HIS A 47 23.53 19.13 13.21
N VAL A 48 23.13 18.12 12.43
CA VAL A 48 21.83 17.49 12.55
C VAL A 48 21.84 16.33 13.52
N THR A 49 20.70 16.04 14.14
CA THR A 49 20.50 14.76 14.84
C THR A 49 19.97 13.72 13.85
N VAL A 50 20.73 12.65 13.61
CA VAL A 50 20.35 11.58 12.68
C VAL A 50 19.63 10.46 13.41
N ILE A 51 18.48 10.06 12.86
CA ILE A 51 17.78 8.83 13.22
C ILE A 51 17.82 7.95 11.97
N ASP A 52 18.70 6.97 11.93
CA ASP A 52 19.05 6.22 10.70
C ASP A 52 18.08 5.08 10.36
N GLY A 53 17.13 4.78 11.24
CA GLY A 53 16.16 3.70 11.07
C GLY A 53 16.67 2.30 11.45
N SER A 54 17.90 2.17 11.96
CA SER A 54 18.47 0.88 12.43
C SER A 54 17.92 0.42 13.78
N GLY A 55 17.27 1.34 14.52
CA GLY A 55 16.89 1.14 15.92
C GLY A 55 17.95 1.63 16.92
N ALA A 56 19.12 2.05 16.46
CA ALA A 56 20.10 2.72 17.31
C ALA A 56 19.57 4.06 17.85
N PRO A 57 20.09 4.54 19.01
CA PRO A 57 19.73 5.86 19.52
C PRO A 57 20.02 6.99 18.53
N PRO A 58 19.27 8.11 18.55
CA PRO A 58 19.54 9.26 17.70
C PRO A 58 20.97 9.79 17.89
N ALA A 59 21.67 10.07 16.79
CA ALA A 59 23.05 10.53 16.79
C ALA A 59 23.13 12.06 16.56
N PRO A 60 23.40 12.88 17.59
CA PRO A 60 23.45 14.34 17.47
C PRO A 60 24.75 14.83 16.83
N GLY A 61 24.72 16.06 16.30
CA GLY A 61 25.93 16.75 15.81
C GLY A 61 26.55 16.12 14.58
N MET A 62 25.77 15.45 13.75
CA MET A 62 26.22 14.75 12.55
C MET A 62 26.13 15.64 11.30
N THR A 63 26.93 15.30 10.30
CA THR A 63 26.83 15.84 8.94
C THR A 63 26.52 14.72 7.97
N VAL A 64 25.52 14.95 7.11
CA VAL A 64 25.13 14.07 5.99
C VAL A 64 25.51 14.76 4.68
N VAL A 65 26.34 14.12 3.87
CA VAL A 65 26.72 14.64 2.55
C VAL A 65 26.03 13.82 1.46
N VAL A 66 25.35 14.51 0.54
CA VAL A 66 24.63 13.94 -0.58
C VAL A 66 25.22 14.46 -1.89
N GLU A 67 25.65 13.54 -2.74
CA GLU A 67 26.22 13.83 -4.07
C GLU A 67 25.60 12.89 -5.10
N GLY A 68 25.17 13.42 -6.25
CA GLY A 68 24.59 12.60 -7.32
C GLY A 68 23.39 11.74 -6.88
N GLY A 69 22.60 12.21 -5.91
CA GLY A 69 21.47 11.47 -5.36
C GLY A 69 21.84 10.31 -4.42
N ARG A 70 23.09 10.23 -3.95
CA ARG A 70 23.57 9.23 -2.99
C ARG A 70 24.17 9.90 -1.76
N ILE A 71 24.00 9.26 -0.61
CA ILE A 71 24.73 9.65 0.61
C ILE A 71 26.17 9.18 0.44
N THR A 72 27.13 10.10 0.42
CA THR A 72 28.56 9.82 0.28
C THR A 72 29.31 9.88 1.61
N GLN A 73 28.76 10.57 2.60
CA GLN A 73 29.33 10.64 3.95
C GLN A 73 28.25 10.81 5.02
N LEU A 74 28.42 10.11 6.14
CA LEU A 74 27.72 10.31 7.40
C LEU A 74 28.75 10.26 8.52
N ALA A 75 29.05 11.41 9.13
CA ALA A 75 30.11 11.51 10.14
C ALA A 75 29.83 12.65 11.14
N PRO A 76 30.50 12.69 12.31
CA PRO A 76 30.42 13.83 13.22
C PRO A 76 30.80 15.13 12.51
N SER A 77 30.02 16.20 12.72
CA SER A 77 30.22 17.49 12.04
C SER A 77 31.60 18.08 12.34
N ALA A 78 32.06 17.97 13.59
CA ALA A 78 33.39 18.42 14.02
C ALA A 78 34.56 17.74 13.29
N ARG A 79 34.31 16.59 12.64
CA ARG A 79 35.32 15.82 11.89
C ARG A 79 35.06 15.81 10.39
N THR A 80 34.02 16.48 9.92
CA THR A 80 33.61 16.46 8.52
C THR A 80 34.24 17.63 7.77
N ARG A 81 34.98 17.34 6.71
CA ARG A 81 35.57 18.34 5.81
C ARG A 81 34.76 18.39 4.52
N LEU A 82 34.19 19.54 4.20
CA LEU A 82 33.39 19.74 3.00
C LEU A 82 34.26 20.20 1.84
N ARG A 83 33.95 19.73 0.63
CA ARG A 83 34.61 20.22 -0.59
C ARG A 83 34.20 21.67 -0.85
N PRO A 84 35.08 22.53 -1.38
CA PRO A 84 34.68 23.86 -1.84
C PRO A 84 33.49 23.78 -2.82
N GLY A 85 32.54 24.71 -2.69
CA GLY A 85 31.31 24.70 -3.50
C GLY A 85 30.21 23.74 -3.01
N THR A 86 30.42 23.00 -1.92
CA THR A 86 29.36 22.22 -1.27
C THR A 86 28.30 23.16 -0.71
N ARG A 87 27.06 23.03 -1.18
CA ARG A 87 25.92 23.73 -0.60
C ARG A 87 25.69 23.19 0.80
N THR A 88 25.70 24.08 1.79
CA THR A 88 25.57 23.69 3.19
C THR A 88 24.24 24.17 3.76
N VAL A 89 23.56 23.30 4.50
CA VAL A 89 22.34 23.62 5.24
C VAL A 89 22.57 23.23 6.70
N ASP A 90 22.66 24.23 7.58
CA ASP A 90 22.75 24.02 9.02
C ASP A 90 21.39 23.61 9.58
N LEU A 91 21.35 22.44 10.20
CA LEU A 91 20.16 21.82 10.76
C LEU A 91 20.27 21.67 12.28
N THR A 92 21.02 22.55 12.94
CA THR A 92 21.08 22.64 14.40
C THR A 92 19.67 22.64 15.02
N GLY A 93 19.43 21.75 15.98
CA GLY A 93 18.13 21.57 16.63
C GLY A 93 17.07 20.86 15.78
N LYS A 94 17.42 20.36 14.59
CA LYS A 94 16.56 19.56 13.72
C LYS A 94 17.00 18.10 13.67
N TYR A 95 16.16 17.29 13.04
CA TYR A 95 16.36 15.87 12.86
C TYR A 95 16.37 15.52 11.37
N VAL A 96 17.15 14.51 11.01
CA VAL A 96 17.10 13.86 9.69
C VAL A 96 16.78 12.38 9.88
N ILE A 97 15.82 11.91 9.09
CA ILE A 97 15.39 10.52 8.99
C ILE A 97 15.57 10.04 7.53
N PRO A 98 15.68 8.72 7.28
CA PRO A 98 15.46 8.18 5.95
C PRO A 98 14.13 8.66 5.37
N GLY A 99 14.10 8.82 4.04
CA GLY A 99 12.84 9.08 3.35
C GLY A 99 11.82 7.98 3.64
N LEU A 100 10.58 8.36 3.91
CA LEU A 100 9.55 7.39 4.29
C LEU A 100 9.23 6.45 3.12
N ILE A 101 8.87 5.22 3.45
CA ILE A 101 8.46 4.18 2.50
C ILE A 101 7.02 3.82 2.80
N GLU A 102 6.12 4.10 1.86
CA GLU A 102 4.76 3.59 1.90
C GLU A 102 4.79 2.12 1.47
N ALA A 103 4.63 1.22 2.44
CA ALA A 103 4.78 -0.22 2.24
C ALA A 103 3.52 -0.87 1.66
N HIS A 104 2.34 -0.27 1.82
CA HIS A 104 1.11 -0.85 1.31
C HIS A 104 0.08 0.22 0.97
N THR A 105 -0.11 0.45 -0.32
CA THR A 105 -1.18 1.32 -0.79
C THR A 105 -1.94 0.73 -1.97
N HIS A 106 -3.08 1.36 -2.25
CA HIS A 106 -3.95 1.14 -3.39
C HIS A 106 -4.29 2.51 -3.97
N SER A 107 -3.40 3.02 -4.82
CA SER A 107 -3.49 4.37 -5.34
C SER A 107 -4.59 4.45 -6.39
N ASP A 108 -5.44 5.46 -6.28
CA ASP A 108 -6.41 5.81 -7.30
C ASP A 108 -6.67 7.31 -7.26
N GLY A 109 -7.20 7.87 -8.35
CA GLY A 109 -7.49 9.29 -8.49
C GLY A 109 -6.53 10.05 -9.42
N PRO A 110 -6.60 11.40 -9.40
CA PRO A 110 -5.95 12.21 -10.42
C PRO A 110 -4.42 12.19 -10.32
N GLN A 111 -3.74 11.94 -11.44
CA GLN A 111 -2.27 11.96 -11.56
C GLN A 111 -1.65 13.27 -11.05
N THR A 112 -2.34 14.39 -11.20
CA THR A 112 -1.85 15.70 -10.77
C THR A 112 -1.79 15.87 -9.25
N VAL A 113 -2.41 14.97 -8.49
CA VAL A 113 -2.50 15.06 -7.02
C VAL A 113 -1.77 13.90 -6.36
N ILE A 114 -2.10 12.66 -6.72
CA ILE A 114 -1.74 11.48 -5.90
C ILE A 114 -0.23 11.30 -5.75
N PRO A 115 0.60 11.25 -6.82
CA PRO A 115 2.03 11.03 -6.67
C PRO A 115 2.75 12.17 -5.94
N ALA A 116 2.36 13.42 -6.20
CA ALA A 116 2.94 14.59 -5.54
C ALA A 116 2.58 14.64 -4.05
N LEU A 117 1.36 14.21 -3.68
CA LEU A 117 0.93 14.18 -2.28
C LEU A 117 1.80 13.25 -1.42
N TYR A 118 2.18 12.07 -1.94
CA TYR A 118 3.13 11.20 -1.25
C TYR A 118 4.47 11.90 -0.99
N ALA A 119 5.04 12.56 -2.02
CA ALA A 119 6.32 13.26 -1.88
C ALA A 119 6.25 14.40 -0.85
N LEU A 120 5.16 15.18 -0.86
CA LEU A 120 4.92 16.26 0.11
C LEU A 120 4.74 15.74 1.54
N ALA A 121 4.23 14.52 1.70
CA ALA A 121 4.14 13.83 2.99
C ALA A 121 5.48 13.21 3.45
N GLY A 122 6.58 13.41 2.72
CA GLY A 122 7.89 12.85 3.03
C GLY A 122 8.09 11.40 2.58
N VAL A 123 7.14 10.84 1.83
CA VAL A 123 7.26 9.50 1.22
C VAL A 123 8.12 9.61 -0.02
N THR A 124 9.21 8.84 -0.05
CA THR A 124 10.18 8.81 -1.15
C THR A 124 10.11 7.53 -1.97
N THR A 125 9.45 6.49 -1.46
CA THR A 125 9.16 5.25 -2.18
C THR A 125 7.75 4.75 -1.84
N VAL A 126 7.00 4.34 -2.85
CA VAL A 126 5.67 3.72 -2.73
C VAL A 126 5.73 2.30 -3.26
N ARG A 127 5.18 1.36 -2.49
CA ARG A 127 4.88 0.00 -2.94
C ARG A 127 3.38 -0.12 -3.20
N GLU A 128 3.03 -0.06 -4.48
CA GLU A 128 1.66 -0.19 -4.96
C GLU A 128 1.25 -1.66 -4.99
N MET A 129 0.30 -2.03 -4.15
CA MET A 129 -0.07 -3.42 -3.91
C MET A 129 -1.22 -3.90 -4.80
N TRP A 130 -1.77 -3.03 -5.65
CA TRP A 130 -2.74 -3.36 -6.69
C TRP A 130 -2.38 -2.66 -7.99
N GLY A 131 -1.45 -3.28 -8.74
CA GLY A 131 -0.95 -2.72 -9.99
C GLY A 131 -2.02 -2.52 -11.05
N LYS A 132 -1.97 -1.36 -11.70
CA LYS A 132 -2.82 -0.93 -12.82
C LYS A 132 -1.91 -0.27 -13.88
N PRO A 133 -2.30 -0.22 -15.16
CA PRO A 133 -1.51 0.44 -16.20
C PRO A 133 -1.11 1.88 -15.84
N VAL A 134 -2.03 2.62 -15.21
CA VAL A 134 -1.80 4.00 -14.74
C VAL A 134 -0.61 4.12 -13.76
N HIS A 135 -0.37 3.12 -12.92
CA HIS A 135 0.76 3.13 -11.97
C HIS A 135 2.10 2.98 -12.69
N HIS A 136 2.15 2.18 -13.77
CA HIS A 136 3.33 2.08 -14.62
C HIS A 136 3.57 3.38 -15.37
N GLU A 137 2.52 4.03 -15.90
CA GLU A 137 2.64 5.35 -16.53
C GLU A 137 3.17 6.41 -15.56
N TRP A 138 2.65 6.45 -14.33
CA TRP A 138 3.15 7.37 -13.29
C TRP A 138 4.62 7.10 -12.96
N ARG A 139 5.01 5.82 -12.82
CA ARG A 139 6.40 5.44 -12.58
C ARG A 139 7.34 5.97 -13.67
N GLU A 140 6.98 5.82 -14.94
CA GLU A 140 7.83 6.29 -16.05
C GLU A 140 7.87 7.82 -16.15
N LYS A 141 6.74 8.52 -15.91
CA LYS A 141 6.73 9.99 -15.82
C LYS A 141 7.57 10.52 -14.66
N ILE A 142 7.56 9.83 -13.51
CA ILE A 142 8.40 10.20 -12.36
C ILE A 142 9.88 9.94 -12.65
N ARG A 143 10.21 8.77 -13.20
CA ARG A 143 11.59 8.41 -13.56
C ARG A 143 12.20 9.37 -14.57
N SER A 144 11.41 9.88 -15.51
CA SER A 144 11.85 10.86 -16.51
C SER A 144 11.86 12.31 -16.01
N GLY A 145 11.36 12.57 -14.79
CA GLY A 145 11.24 13.93 -14.23
C GLY A 145 10.00 14.71 -14.71
N ALA A 146 9.16 14.12 -15.55
CA ALA A 146 7.93 14.74 -16.06
C ALA A 146 6.81 14.85 -15.01
N LEU A 147 6.92 14.11 -13.91
CA LEU A 147 5.95 14.12 -12.80
C LEU A 147 6.69 14.10 -11.46
N LEU A 148 6.34 15.02 -10.56
CA LEU A 148 6.83 14.97 -9.18
C LEU A 148 6.18 13.80 -8.44
N GLY A 149 6.99 12.93 -7.86
CA GLY A 149 6.52 11.85 -7.01
C GLY A 149 7.64 10.97 -6.47
N PRO A 150 7.32 10.04 -5.55
CA PRO A 150 8.28 9.07 -5.03
C PRO A 150 8.69 8.04 -6.09
N ARG A 151 9.66 7.19 -5.78
CA ARG A 151 9.91 5.96 -6.55
C ARG A 151 8.73 5.00 -6.42
N TRP A 152 8.30 4.37 -7.50
CA TRP A 152 7.22 3.36 -7.48
C TRP A 152 7.76 1.96 -7.69
N VAL A 153 7.40 1.06 -6.78
CA VAL A 153 7.47 -0.40 -6.93
C VAL A 153 6.05 -0.89 -7.11
N VAL A 154 5.75 -1.46 -8.28
CA VAL A 154 4.38 -1.73 -8.74
C VAL A 154 4.15 -3.24 -8.75
N GLY A 155 3.23 -3.70 -7.91
CA GLY A 155 2.77 -5.09 -7.92
C GLY A 155 1.98 -5.44 -9.18
N SER A 156 1.68 -6.71 -9.36
CA SER A 156 0.70 -7.13 -10.35
C SER A 156 -0.72 -6.64 -10.01
N PRO A 157 -1.69 -6.74 -10.94
CA PRO A 157 -3.08 -6.95 -10.55
C PRO A 157 -3.17 -8.05 -9.48
N ILE A 158 -4.18 -7.96 -8.61
CA ILE A 158 -4.38 -8.98 -7.58
C ILE A 158 -4.55 -10.35 -8.25
N VAL A 159 -3.77 -11.35 -7.84
CA VAL A 159 -3.94 -12.74 -8.25
C VAL A 159 -4.68 -13.48 -7.15
N ASP A 160 -5.91 -13.89 -7.43
CA ASP A 160 -6.81 -14.49 -6.44
C ASP A 160 -7.45 -15.79 -6.96
N GLY A 161 -7.98 -16.59 -6.05
CA GLY A 161 -8.74 -17.79 -6.43
C GLY A 161 -10.09 -17.42 -7.07
N ALA A 162 -10.67 -18.32 -7.85
CA ALA A 162 -12.03 -18.18 -8.37
C ALA A 162 -13.06 -18.87 -7.43
N PRO A 163 -14.08 -18.16 -6.90
CA PRO A 163 -14.33 -16.73 -7.08
C PRO A 163 -13.41 -15.84 -6.25
N SER A 164 -13.04 -14.70 -6.82
CA SER A 164 -12.28 -13.66 -6.14
C SER A 164 -13.14 -12.83 -5.19
N LEU A 165 -12.47 -12.17 -4.24
CA LEU A 165 -13.08 -11.14 -3.40
C LEU A 165 -13.44 -9.86 -4.17
N TRP A 166 -12.68 -9.55 -5.22
CA TRP A 166 -12.81 -8.32 -6.00
C TRP A 166 -13.33 -8.61 -7.39
N ALA A 167 -14.52 -8.08 -7.70
CA ALA A 167 -15.08 -8.05 -9.04
C ALA A 167 -14.40 -6.96 -9.90
N ALA A 168 -14.80 -6.84 -11.16
CA ALA A 168 -14.17 -5.94 -12.12
C ALA A 168 -14.48 -4.44 -11.91
N ASP A 169 -15.37 -4.10 -10.97
CA ASP A 169 -15.88 -2.75 -10.71
C ASP A 169 -14.89 -1.81 -10.03
N VAL A 170 -13.87 -2.33 -9.34
CA VAL A 170 -12.88 -1.52 -8.57
C VAL A 170 -11.46 -1.60 -9.12
N GLY A 171 -11.18 -2.58 -9.99
CA GLY A 171 -9.85 -2.76 -10.53
C GLY A 171 -9.62 -4.14 -11.15
N PRO A 172 -8.45 -4.33 -11.79
CA PRO A 172 -8.11 -5.58 -12.43
C PRO A 172 -7.77 -6.66 -11.40
N THR A 173 -8.37 -7.84 -11.55
CA THR A 173 -8.06 -9.05 -10.77
C THR A 173 -7.83 -10.20 -11.73
N ILE A 174 -6.84 -11.04 -11.46
CA ILE A 174 -6.57 -12.27 -12.21
C ILE A 174 -7.07 -13.44 -11.37
N GLU A 175 -8.23 -13.98 -11.73
CA GLU A 175 -8.77 -15.19 -11.13
C GLU A 175 -8.03 -16.43 -11.64
N VAL A 176 -7.61 -17.30 -10.72
CA VAL A 176 -6.99 -18.60 -11.03
C VAL A 176 -7.77 -19.72 -10.36
N ARG A 177 -7.93 -20.85 -11.06
CA ARG A 177 -8.69 -22.02 -10.59
C ARG A 177 -7.81 -23.18 -10.17
N ASP A 178 -6.64 -23.31 -10.81
CA ASP A 178 -5.76 -24.47 -10.72
C ASP A 178 -4.28 -24.06 -10.83
N ALA A 179 -3.36 -25.02 -10.68
CA ALA A 179 -1.93 -24.78 -10.84
C ALA A 179 -1.57 -24.20 -12.21
N ALA A 180 -2.21 -24.66 -13.29
CA ALA A 180 -1.87 -24.23 -14.64
C ALA A 180 -2.20 -22.75 -14.87
N GLY A 181 -3.36 -22.29 -14.41
CA GLY A 181 -3.79 -20.90 -14.41
C GLY A 181 -2.89 -20.03 -13.53
N ALA A 182 -2.55 -20.51 -12.34
CA ALA A 182 -1.58 -19.86 -11.44
C ALA A 182 -0.24 -19.58 -12.13
N ARG A 183 0.35 -20.59 -12.79
CA ARG A 183 1.62 -20.41 -13.52
C ARG A 183 1.50 -19.45 -14.70
N ARG A 184 0.39 -19.52 -15.44
CA ARG A 184 0.09 -18.56 -16.53
C ARG A 184 -0.01 -17.13 -16.01
N ALA A 185 -0.63 -16.93 -14.84
CA ALA A 185 -0.75 -15.61 -14.21
C ALA A 185 0.62 -15.02 -13.89
N VAL A 186 1.52 -15.78 -13.26
CA VAL A 186 2.90 -15.31 -12.95
C VAL A 186 3.65 -14.89 -14.21
N ARG A 187 3.66 -15.73 -15.24
CA ARG A 187 4.33 -15.41 -16.52
C ARG A 187 3.72 -14.19 -17.19
N ARG A 188 2.39 -14.03 -17.12
CA ARG A 188 1.68 -12.86 -17.65
C ARG A 188 2.13 -11.59 -16.95
N VAL A 189 2.03 -11.52 -15.62
CA VAL A 189 2.29 -10.28 -14.88
C VAL A 189 3.76 -9.88 -14.94
N LYS A 190 4.69 -10.85 -15.03
CA LYS A 190 6.11 -10.56 -15.28
C LYS A 190 6.32 -9.88 -16.63
N ARG A 191 5.68 -10.38 -17.70
CA ARG A 191 5.74 -9.73 -19.03
C ARG A 191 5.11 -8.34 -19.04
N GLU A 192 4.07 -8.14 -18.24
CA GLU A 192 3.39 -6.84 -18.08
C GLU A 192 4.20 -5.84 -17.24
N GLY A 193 5.38 -6.24 -16.72
CA GLY A 193 6.30 -5.33 -16.05
C GLY A 193 6.05 -5.12 -14.56
N ALA A 194 5.31 -6.03 -13.92
CA ALA A 194 5.14 -6.05 -12.47
C ALA A 194 6.50 -6.33 -11.77
N ASP A 195 6.75 -5.61 -10.67
CA ASP A 195 7.94 -5.78 -9.84
C ASP A 195 7.79 -7.00 -8.91
N PHE A 196 6.55 -7.41 -8.61
CA PHE A 196 6.22 -8.60 -7.82
C PHE A 196 4.81 -9.13 -8.13
N VAL A 197 4.56 -10.41 -7.84
CA VAL A 197 3.24 -11.04 -7.91
C VAL A 197 2.48 -10.78 -6.61
N LYS A 198 1.33 -10.10 -6.69
CA LYS A 198 0.44 -9.86 -5.54
C LYS A 198 -0.52 -11.03 -5.34
N VAL A 199 -0.29 -11.86 -4.33
CA VAL A 199 -1.19 -12.98 -3.96
C VAL A 199 -2.30 -12.55 -2.98
N TYR A 200 -3.43 -13.26 -3.01
CA TYR A 200 -4.64 -12.89 -2.25
C TYR A 200 -5.35 -14.08 -1.55
N SER A 201 -6.38 -13.76 -0.75
CA SER A 201 -6.94 -14.65 0.27
C SER A 201 -7.63 -15.92 -0.26
N ARG A 202 -8.24 -15.89 -1.45
CA ARG A 202 -9.10 -16.98 -1.96
C ARG A 202 -8.34 -18.02 -2.76
N LEU A 203 -7.03 -17.88 -2.94
CA LEU A 203 -6.22 -18.87 -3.64
C LEU A 203 -6.39 -20.26 -3.01
N SER A 204 -6.57 -21.27 -3.87
CA SER A 204 -6.45 -22.66 -3.45
C SER A 204 -5.00 -22.94 -3.05
N ARG A 205 -4.81 -23.94 -2.19
CA ARG A 205 -3.47 -24.37 -1.77
C ARG A 205 -2.60 -24.71 -2.98
N GLU A 206 -3.15 -25.47 -3.92
CA GLU A 206 -2.48 -25.86 -5.16
C GLU A 206 -2.07 -24.64 -6.00
N ALA A 207 -2.99 -23.69 -6.22
CA ALA A 207 -2.70 -22.48 -6.99
C ALA A 207 -1.62 -21.63 -6.31
N TYR A 208 -1.65 -21.49 -4.99
CA TYR A 208 -0.63 -20.75 -4.25
C TYR A 208 0.77 -21.34 -4.42
N PHE A 209 0.95 -22.66 -4.22
CA PHE A 209 2.26 -23.29 -4.39
C PHE A 209 2.73 -23.27 -5.84
N ALA A 210 1.81 -23.35 -6.80
CA ALA A 210 2.14 -23.17 -8.22
C ALA A 210 2.61 -21.74 -8.55
N ILE A 211 2.01 -20.71 -7.92
CA ILE A 211 2.49 -19.32 -8.01
C ILE A 211 3.90 -19.22 -7.44
N ALA A 212 4.13 -19.71 -6.23
CA ALA A 212 5.43 -19.61 -5.56
C ALA A 212 6.55 -20.31 -6.36
N ASP A 213 6.30 -21.52 -6.87
CA ASP A 213 7.25 -22.25 -7.70
C ASP A 213 7.55 -21.51 -9.02
N GLU A 214 6.52 -21.01 -9.71
CA GLU A 214 6.71 -20.26 -10.95
C GLU A 214 7.41 -18.92 -10.71
N ALA A 215 7.06 -18.20 -9.65
CA ALA A 215 7.65 -16.92 -9.29
C ALA A 215 9.16 -17.05 -9.10
N ARG A 216 9.58 -18.11 -8.38
CA ARG A 216 10.99 -18.51 -8.23
C ARG A 216 11.65 -18.80 -9.58
N ARG A 217 11.01 -19.56 -10.48
CA ARG A 217 11.54 -19.86 -11.83
C ARG A 217 11.70 -18.61 -12.69
N GLN A 218 10.79 -17.65 -12.55
CA GLN A 218 10.77 -16.41 -13.34
C GLN A 218 11.62 -15.29 -12.71
N GLY A 219 12.21 -15.51 -11.53
CA GLY A 219 12.97 -14.49 -10.80
C GLY A 219 12.13 -13.26 -10.44
N ILE A 220 10.85 -13.45 -10.14
CA ILE A 220 9.95 -12.39 -9.66
C ILE A 220 9.50 -12.72 -8.23
N PRO A 221 9.58 -11.79 -7.27
CA PRO A 221 9.07 -12.03 -5.92
C PRO A 221 7.55 -12.24 -5.94
N HIS A 222 7.04 -13.07 -5.02
CA HIS A 222 5.64 -13.10 -4.65
C HIS A 222 5.46 -12.59 -3.22
N LEU A 223 4.46 -11.73 -3.03
CA LEU A 223 4.12 -11.14 -1.74
C LEU A 223 2.65 -10.71 -1.70
N GLY A 224 2.05 -10.56 -0.52
CA GLY A 224 0.62 -10.25 -0.43
C GLY A 224 -0.06 -10.87 0.78
N HIS A 225 -1.30 -11.28 0.61
CA HIS A 225 -2.00 -11.99 1.69
C HIS A 225 -1.44 -13.40 1.81
N CYS A 226 -1.46 -13.96 3.01
CA CYS A 226 -1.43 -15.41 3.14
C CYS A 226 -2.83 -15.95 2.79
N PRO A 227 -2.98 -16.85 1.80
CA PRO A 227 -4.28 -17.43 1.47
C PRO A 227 -4.91 -18.15 2.66
N ASP A 228 -6.25 -18.14 2.74
CA ASP A 228 -7.01 -18.80 3.83
C ASP A 228 -6.67 -20.30 3.93
N THR A 229 -6.28 -20.90 2.81
CA THR A 229 -5.97 -22.33 2.63
C THR A 229 -4.54 -22.72 2.99
N VAL A 230 -3.70 -21.74 3.37
CA VAL A 230 -2.26 -21.92 3.63
C VAL A 230 -1.90 -21.40 5.02
N ARG A 231 -0.97 -22.06 5.72
CA ARG A 231 -0.42 -21.54 6.98
C ARG A 231 0.68 -20.53 6.69
N ILE A 232 0.80 -19.49 7.53
CA ILE A 232 1.86 -18.48 7.37
C ILE A 232 3.24 -19.12 7.32
N ALA A 233 3.55 -20.07 8.19
CA ALA A 233 4.85 -20.76 8.19
C ALA A 233 5.11 -21.51 6.87
N GLU A 234 4.07 -22.10 6.26
CA GLU A 234 4.20 -22.76 4.96
C GLU A 234 4.41 -21.75 3.84
N ALA A 235 3.70 -20.62 3.88
CA ALA A 235 3.89 -19.53 2.93
C ALA A 235 5.31 -18.94 3.02
N SER A 236 5.76 -18.65 4.25
CA SER A 236 7.11 -18.18 4.59
C SER A 236 8.20 -19.05 3.96
N ALA A 237 8.11 -20.38 4.15
CA ALA A 237 9.05 -21.35 3.61
C ALA A 237 9.13 -21.39 2.07
N THR A 238 8.15 -20.80 1.35
CA THR A 238 8.22 -20.65 -0.11
C THR A 238 9.04 -19.45 -0.58
N GLY A 239 9.56 -18.63 0.33
CA GLY A 239 10.17 -17.33 0.04
C GLY A 239 9.17 -16.19 -0.10
N HIS A 240 7.96 -16.32 0.47
CA HIS A 240 6.95 -15.27 0.50
C HIS A 240 7.48 -14.07 1.30
N ARG A 241 7.77 -12.95 0.64
CA ARG A 241 8.58 -11.87 1.25
C ARG A 241 7.84 -11.06 2.31
N THR A 242 6.59 -10.71 2.04
CA THR A 242 5.76 -9.96 3.00
C THR A 242 4.36 -10.51 3.10
N ILE A 243 3.87 -10.69 4.33
CA ILE A 243 2.47 -10.99 4.62
C ILE A 243 1.77 -9.70 4.99
N GLU A 244 0.76 -9.36 4.21
CA GLU A 244 0.02 -8.12 4.34
C GLU A 244 -1.13 -8.25 5.33
N HIS A 245 -1.37 -7.16 6.07
CA HIS A 245 -2.38 -7.07 7.13
C HIS A 245 -2.11 -8.04 8.28
N LEU A 246 -3.05 -8.10 9.23
CA LEU A 246 -2.91 -8.92 10.43
C LEU A 246 -3.72 -10.22 10.37
N HIS A 247 -4.62 -10.39 9.40
CA HIS A 247 -5.59 -11.49 9.35
C HIS A 247 -4.95 -12.85 9.63
N ALA A 248 -4.08 -13.32 8.74
CA ALA A 248 -3.45 -14.63 8.90
C ALA A 248 -2.51 -14.72 10.12
N LEU A 249 -1.95 -13.60 10.59
CA LEU A 249 -1.10 -13.57 11.78
C LEU A 249 -1.92 -13.86 13.03
N LEU A 250 -3.08 -13.22 13.17
CA LEU A 250 -4.01 -13.46 14.28
C LEU A 250 -4.44 -14.94 14.35
N LEU A 251 -4.61 -15.58 13.19
CA LEU A 251 -4.93 -17.01 13.10
C LEU A 251 -3.76 -17.88 13.58
N ALA A 252 -2.56 -17.61 13.07
CA ALA A 252 -1.38 -18.45 13.33
C ALA A 252 -0.90 -18.37 14.78
N THR A 253 -1.10 -17.24 15.45
CA THR A 253 -0.74 -17.04 16.87
C THR A 253 -1.85 -17.48 17.83
N SER A 254 -2.94 -18.07 17.33
CA SER A 254 -4.05 -18.52 18.16
C SER A 254 -4.00 -20.02 18.46
N ARG A 255 -4.30 -20.41 19.70
CA ARG A 255 -4.57 -21.82 20.07
C ARG A 255 -5.80 -22.40 19.37
N HIS A 256 -6.67 -21.54 18.83
CA HIS A 256 -7.89 -21.93 18.12
C HIS A 256 -7.69 -22.12 16.61
N GLU A 257 -6.45 -22.03 16.10
CA GLU A 257 -6.17 -22.06 14.65
C GLU A 257 -6.84 -23.25 13.92
N LYS A 258 -6.79 -24.46 14.49
CA LYS A 258 -7.39 -25.66 13.87
C LYS A 258 -8.92 -25.52 13.71
N GLU A 259 -9.59 -24.99 14.73
CA GLU A 259 -11.04 -24.72 14.69
C GLU A 259 -11.36 -23.67 13.64
N ILE A 260 -10.61 -22.56 13.65
CA ILE A 260 -10.82 -21.40 12.78
C ILE A 260 -10.62 -21.78 11.31
N ARG A 261 -9.54 -22.51 10.98
CA ARG A 261 -9.28 -22.95 9.60
C ARG A 261 -10.36 -23.86 9.04
N ARG A 262 -10.93 -24.76 9.86
CA ARG A 262 -12.08 -25.58 9.46
C ARG A 262 -13.29 -24.71 9.11
N ARG A 263 -13.52 -23.63 9.84
CA ARG A 263 -14.62 -22.68 9.59
C ARG A 263 -14.35 -21.78 8.38
N LEU A 264 -13.10 -21.34 8.17
CA LEU A 264 -12.71 -20.60 6.97
C LEU A 264 -12.93 -21.40 5.68
N ALA A 265 -12.72 -22.72 5.71
CA ALA A 265 -13.00 -23.58 4.57
C ALA A 265 -14.49 -23.61 4.17
N ALA A 266 -15.40 -23.22 5.06
CA ALA A 266 -16.83 -23.10 4.80
C ALA A 266 -17.24 -21.72 4.25
N VAL A 267 -16.35 -20.73 4.26
CA VAL A 267 -16.66 -19.37 3.76
C VAL A 267 -16.92 -19.39 2.26
N ARG A 268 -18.00 -18.74 1.84
CA ARG A 268 -18.44 -18.64 0.44
C ARG A 268 -18.68 -17.18 0.05
N ILE A 269 -18.50 -16.91 -1.24
CA ILE A 269 -18.78 -15.62 -1.89
C ILE A 269 -19.65 -15.95 -3.10
N ASP A 270 -20.69 -15.15 -3.38
CA ASP A 270 -21.48 -15.33 -4.61
C ASP A 270 -20.69 -14.81 -5.83
N PRO A 271 -20.26 -15.69 -6.76
CA PRO A 271 -19.54 -15.27 -7.96
C PRO A 271 -20.36 -14.38 -8.90
N ARG A 272 -21.69 -14.37 -8.77
CA ARG A 272 -22.60 -13.61 -9.64
C ARG A 272 -22.81 -12.19 -9.17
N ASP A 273 -22.46 -11.87 -7.93
CA ASP A 273 -22.55 -10.51 -7.41
C ASP A 273 -21.53 -9.64 -8.15
N PRO A 274 -21.94 -8.61 -8.90
CA PRO A 274 -20.99 -7.78 -9.65
C PRO A 274 -20.27 -6.77 -8.76
N SER A 275 -20.69 -6.59 -7.49
CA SER A 275 -20.13 -5.57 -6.59
C SER A 275 -19.02 -6.14 -5.73
N SER A 276 -17.82 -5.58 -5.88
CA SER A 276 -16.70 -5.85 -4.98
C SER A 276 -16.99 -5.53 -3.53
N LEU A 277 -17.67 -4.41 -3.28
CA LEU A 277 -18.00 -3.99 -1.91
C LEU A 277 -18.95 -5.00 -1.26
N SER A 278 -19.95 -5.49 -2.00
CA SER A 278 -20.88 -6.52 -1.52
C SER A 278 -20.19 -7.85 -1.25
N ARG A 279 -19.35 -8.33 -2.19
CA ARG A 279 -18.54 -9.55 -2.01
C ARG A 279 -17.64 -9.45 -0.79
N TYR A 280 -16.90 -8.36 -0.66
CA TYR A 280 -16.01 -8.12 0.47
C TYR A 280 -16.79 -8.05 1.79
N HIS A 281 -17.92 -7.35 1.81
CA HIS A 281 -18.77 -7.25 3.00
C HIS A 281 -19.31 -8.62 3.43
N SER A 282 -19.81 -9.41 2.48
CA SER A 282 -20.30 -10.78 2.73
C SER A 282 -19.20 -11.70 3.28
N TRP A 283 -18.02 -11.66 2.70
CA TRP A 283 -16.86 -12.39 3.22
C TRP A 283 -16.47 -11.91 4.62
N PHE A 284 -16.41 -10.59 4.82
CA PHE A 284 -16.03 -9.98 6.09
C PHE A 284 -16.98 -10.38 7.22
N GLN A 285 -18.29 -10.38 7.00
CA GLN A 285 -19.27 -10.84 7.99
C GLN A 285 -19.04 -12.29 8.43
N GLN A 286 -18.55 -13.15 7.53
CA GLN A 286 -18.27 -14.56 7.84
C GLN A 286 -16.91 -14.73 8.55
N VAL A 287 -15.90 -13.94 8.17
CA VAL A 287 -14.52 -14.06 8.66
C VAL A 287 -14.31 -13.32 9.98
N HIS A 288 -14.94 -12.15 10.16
CA HIS A 288 -14.72 -11.30 11.33
C HIS A 288 -14.96 -12.00 12.68
N PRO A 289 -16.03 -12.82 12.87
CA PRO A 289 -16.19 -13.61 14.10
C PRO A 289 -15.07 -14.63 14.34
N LEU A 290 -14.44 -15.13 13.26
CA LEU A 290 -13.32 -16.06 13.34
C LEU A 290 -12.04 -15.34 13.76
N GLU A 291 -11.81 -14.14 13.26
CA GLU A 291 -10.70 -13.28 13.68
C GLU A 291 -10.80 -12.91 15.15
N TRP A 292 -12.01 -12.56 15.61
CA TRP A 292 -12.27 -12.31 17.02
C TRP A 292 -11.95 -13.52 17.88
N ARG A 293 -12.38 -14.72 17.44
CA ARG A 293 -12.02 -15.98 18.08
C ARG A 293 -10.51 -16.22 18.10
N ALA A 294 -9.81 -15.83 17.04
CA ALA A 294 -8.35 -15.94 16.96
C ALA A 294 -7.67 -15.08 18.03
N VAL A 295 -8.07 -13.80 18.14
CA VAL A 295 -7.56 -12.84 19.13
C VAL A 295 -7.78 -13.34 20.56
N GLN A 296 -8.98 -13.86 20.87
CA GLN A 296 -9.28 -14.44 22.19
C GLN A 296 -8.42 -15.67 22.53
N GLY A 297 -7.89 -16.33 21.50
CA GLY A 297 -7.03 -17.50 21.62
C GLY A 297 -5.54 -17.19 21.53
N TYR A 298 -5.11 -15.94 21.61
CA TYR A 298 -3.68 -15.59 21.52
C TYR A 298 -2.83 -16.45 22.46
N ASP A 299 -1.74 -16.95 21.91
CA ASP A 299 -0.78 -17.83 22.57
C ASP A 299 0.63 -17.33 22.29
N ARG A 300 1.35 -16.99 23.36
CA ARG A 300 2.68 -16.37 23.26
C ARG A 300 3.73 -17.32 22.70
N ASP A 301 3.71 -18.58 23.08
CA ASP A 301 4.72 -19.55 22.64
C ASP A 301 4.55 -19.85 21.15
N ARG A 302 3.31 -19.93 20.66
CA ARG A 302 3.02 -19.99 19.22
C ARG A 302 3.50 -18.75 18.49
N ALA A 303 3.27 -17.56 19.05
CA ALA A 303 3.72 -16.31 18.46
C ALA A 303 5.25 -16.24 18.36
N ASP A 304 5.96 -16.57 19.43
CA ASP A 304 7.43 -16.58 19.47
C ASP A 304 8.01 -17.61 18.49
N ALA A 305 7.41 -18.81 18.41
CA ALA A 305 7.80 -19.82 17.43
C ALA A 305 7.59 -19.35 15.98
N LEU A 306 6.45 -18.71 15.69
CA LEU A 306 6.16 -18.17 14.38
C LEU A 306 7.11 -17.03 14.01
N PHE A 307 7.36 -16.07 14.90
CA PHE A 307 8.26 -14.97 14.60
C PHE A 307 9.69 -15.43 14.35
N ARG A 308 10.16 -16.48 15.06
CA ARG A 308 11.44 -17.12 14.74
C ARG A 308 11.47 -17.73 13.34
N SER A 309 10.41 -18.44 12.93
CA SER A 309 10.35 -19.01 11.58
C SER A 309 10.33 -17.94 10.49
N LEU A 310 9.53 -16.88 10.70
CA LEU A 310 9.46 -15.74 9.78
C LEU A 310 10.81 -15.04 9.63
N ALA A 311 11.52 -14.81 10.74
CA ALA A 311 12.84 -14.21 10.72
C ALA A 311 13.88 -15.09 10.00
N ALA A 312 13.83 -16.41 10.20
CA ALA A 312 14.72 -17.36 9.53
C ALA A 312 14.53 -17.38 8.01
N ASP A 313 13.29 -17.26 7.53
CA ASP A 313 12.96 -17.24 6.10
C ASP A 313 13.08 -15.84 5.47
N GLY A 314 13.30 -14.80 6.28
CA GLY A 314 13.33 -13.41 5.81
C GLY A 314 11.97 -12.87 5.38
N THR A 315 10.89 -13.37 5.99
CA THR A 315 9.51 -12.92 5.75
C THR A 315 9.10 -11.86 6.77
N ALA A 316 8.66 -10.70 6.28
CA ALA A 316 8.16 -9.62 7.13
C ALA A 316 6.61 -9.58 7.19
N ILE A 317 6.07 -9.13 8.32
CA ILE A 317 4.66 -8.76 8.43
C ILE A 317 4.54 -7.27 8.11
N VAL A 318 3.57 -6.90 7.26
CA VAL A 318 3.23 -5.52 6.94
C VAL A 318 1.86 -5.22 7.53
N PRO A 319 1.78 -4.76 8.79
CA PRO A 319 0.53 -4.61 9.48
C PRO A 319 -0.22 -3.38 8.97
N THR A 320 -1.51 -3.53 8.69
CA THR A 320 -2.42 -2.40 8.56
C THR A 320 -3.08 -2.17 9.91
N LEU A 321 -2.55 -1.23 10.68
CA LEU A 321 -2.96 -0.97 12.07
C LEU A 321 -4.35 -0.30 12.18
N SER A 322 -4.90 0.17 11.07
CA SER A 322 -6.26 0.68 10.97
C SER A 322 -6.93 0.06 9.76
N VAL A 323 -7.65 -1.03 9.98
CA VAL A 323 -8.61 -1.58 9.03
C VAL A 323 -9.99 -1.35 9.64
N HIS A 324 -11.00 -0.96 8.86
CA HIS A 324 -12.38 -0.77 9.33
C HIS A 324 -12.64 0.39 10.31
N ARG A 325 -11.89 1.51 10.21
CA ARG A 325 -12.40 2.80 10.73
C ARG A 325 -13.55 3.28 9.84
N TRP A 326 -14.69 2.61 9.92
CA TRP A 326 -15.93 3.15 9.42
C TRP A 326 -16.47 4.09 10.50
N SER A 327 -16.70 5.35 10.11
CA SER A 327 -17.41 6.30 10.93
C SER A 327 -18.76 5.70 11.30
N CYS A 328 -18.91 5.27 12.55
CA CYS A 328 -20.24 5.06 13.13
C CYS A 328 -20.98 6.40 12.95
N PRO A 329 -22.14 6.44 12.29
CA PRO A 329 -22.91 7.68 12.20
C PRO A 329 -23.16 8.18 13.62
N THR A 330 -22.68 9.37 13.95
CA THR A 330 -22.84 10.01 15.26
C THR A 330 -24.30 10.36 15.57
N THR A 331 -25.21 10.14 14.63
CA THR A 331 -26.64 10.37 14.82
C THR A 331 -27.37 9.06 15.03
N PHE A 332 -27.43 8.61 16.29
CA PHE A 332 -28.49 7.71 16.73
C PHE A 332 -29.81 8.52 16.71
N ARG A 333 -30.73 8.19 15.79
CA ARG A 333 -32.12 8.64 15.86
C ARG A 333 -32.94 7.55 16.56
N PRO A 334 -33.48 7.79 17.75
CA PRO A 334 -34.38 6.81 18.39
C PRO A 334 -35.61 6.62 17.48
N GLY A 335 -35.85 5.40 16.99
CA GLY A 335 -37.10 5.03 16.31
C GLY A 335 -36.99 4.50 14.87
N SER A 336 -35.82 4.49 14.22
CA SER A 336 -35.70 3.90 12.88
C SER A 336 -35.57 2.37 12.93
N ARG A 337 -36.59 1.65 12.46
CA ARG A 337 -36.55 0.18 12.25
C ARG A 337 -35.74 -0.19 11.01
N SER A 338 -34.45 0.11 10.97
CA SER A 338 -33.51 -0.53 10.04
C SER A 338 -32.42 -1.24 10.85
N GLY A 339 -32.38 -2.57 10.70
CA GLY A 339 -31.68 -3.52 11.56
C GLY A 339 -30.15 -3.50 11.48
N SER A 340 -29.53 -2.43 11.97
CA SER A 340 -28.11 -2.42 12.30
C SER A 340 -27.94 -1.94 13.74
N THR A 341 -28.14 -2.85 14.69
CA THR A 341 -27.86 -2.62 16.11
C THR A 341 -26.38 -2.85 16.39
N CYS A 342 -25.62 -1.77 16.57
CA CYS A 342 -24.33 -1.84 17.29
C CYS A 342 -24.61 -2.27 18.74
N PRO A 343 -23.91 -3.27 19.30
CA PRO A 343 -24.10 -3.66 20.69
C PRO A 343 -23.69 -2.51 21.62
N PRO A 344 -24.54 -2.12 22.59
CA PRO A 344 -24.20 -1.09 23.56
C PRO A 344 -23.27 -1.70 24.60
N GLY A 345 -21.97 -1.38 24.55
CA GLY A 345 -21.06 -1.85 25.59
C GLY A 345 -19.59 -1.55 25.37
N ARG A 346 -19.09 -0.51 26.05
CA ARG A 346 -17.69 -0.32 26.47
C ARG A 346 -16.63 -0.18 25.37
N TRP A 347 -16.75 0.85 24.55
CA TRP A 347 -15.55 1.49 23.98
C TRP A 347 -15.21 2.73 24.81
N ARG A 348 -14.69 2.53 26.03
CA ARG A 348 -13.82 3.55 26.63
C ARG A 348 -12.53 3.49 25.82
N THR A 349 -12.32 4.50 24.99
CA THR A 349 -11.06 4.70 24.30
C THR A 349 -9.94 4.69 25.33
N GLY A 350 -9.09 3.67 25.26
CA GLY A 350 -7.85 3.61 26.02
C GLY A 350 -6.94 4.73 25.56
N ARG A 351 -7.10 5.93 26.14
CA ARG A 351 -5.98 6.81 26.41
C ARG A 351 -5.17 6.17 27.54
N THR A 352 -4.50 5.06 27.24
CA THR A 352 -3.34 4.65 28.01
C THR A 352 -2.15 5.07 27.19
N SER A 353 -1.48 6.09 27.72
CA SER A 353 -0.17 6.55 27.29
C SER A 353 0.75 5.37 27.02
N TRP A 354 1.18 5.23 25.77
CA TRP A 354 2.50 4.65 25.51
C TRP A 354 3.52 5.68 26.01
N ARG A 355 4.13 5.39 27.16
CA ARG A 355 5.41 5.98 27.54
C ARG A 355 6.50 4.94 27.21
N PRO A 356 7.67 5.39 26.73
CA PRO A 356 8.71 4.54 26.16
C PRO A 356 9.23 3.46 27.12
#